data_AF-A0A162HZV4-F1
#
_entry.id   AF-A0A162HZV4-F1
#
_cell.length_a   1.000
_cell.length_b   1.000
_cell.length_c   1.000
_cell.angle_alpha   90.00
_cell.angle_beta   90.00
_cell.angle_gamma   90.00
#
_symmetry.space_group_name_H-M   'P 1'
#
loop_
_entity.id
_entity.type
_entity.pdbx_description
1 polymer ?
#
loop_
_entity_poly.entity_id
_entity_poly.type
_entity_poly.pdbx_seq_one_letter_code
_entity_poly.pdbx_strand_id
1 'polypeptide(L)'
;MRAAKGAGIISCVVLMSDDLDEIDWEFIGSKHDSVETDYFGKGNDTLGDRELTVGVPDAMDSFHNYTWDWTHERIEWWIDGNLVRTLNYEDALGGKNYPQTPARLSVGMWSGGDSKQPGTVQWAGGKTDYSQGPFVMTVKSLFVKDYSHGKEYEYGDHSGDWQSIKINEGKPFYKDQIEKGPPKSLAEHWKELSKGAKAGIFIGIAVFCAAALAAIAVCCVVQRKRGKKEYTLAQTEYSSQVEASEKLRSEWQKRHASSMYTRLDKVGSP
;
A
#
# COMPACT_ATOMS: atom_id res chain seq x y z
N MET A 1 -9.25 -13.56 8.68
CA MET A 1 -8.88 -13.51 7.26
C MET A 1 -10.14 -13.49 6.41
N ARG A 2 -10.07 -12.87 5.22
CA ARG A 2 -11.07 -13.01 4.16
C ARG A 2 -10.36 -13.59 2.94
N ALA A 3 -10.79 -14.75 2.48
CA ALA A 3 -10.15 -15.45 1.37
C ALA A 3 -10.53 -14.84 0.01
N ALA A 4 -9.77 -15.18 -1.02
CA ALA A 4 -10.00 -14.68 -2.37
C ALA A 4 -11.12 -15.46 -3.08
N LYS A 5 -11.87 -14.74 -3.92
CA LYS A 5 -12.85 -15.33 -4.83
C LYS A 5 -12.20 -15.74 -6.15
N GLY A 6 -12.84 -16.67 -6.86
CA GLY A 6 -12.50 -17.04 -8.22
C GLY A 6 -12.31 -18.54 -8.39
N ALA A 7 -12.86 -19.10 -9.47
CA ALA A 7 -12.58 -20.49 -9.83
C ALA A 7 -11.08 -20.68 -10.06
N GLY A 8 -10.53 -21.77 -9.54
CA GLY A 8 -9.10 -22.09 -9.64
C GLY A 8 -8.20 -21.31 -8.69
N ILE A 9 -8.71 -20.33 -7.93
CA ILE A 9 -7.93 -19.55 -6.96
C ILE A 9 -8.02 -20.19 -5.59
N ILE A 10 -6.86 -20.39 -4.98
CA ILE A 10 -6.71 -20.98 -3.66
C ILE A 10 -6.08 -19.95 -2.73
N SER A 11 -6.73 -19.66 -1.60
CA SER A 11 -6.07 -18.98 -0.49
C SER A 11 -5.65 -20.02 0.54
N CYS A 12 -4.42 -19.98 1.03
CA CYS A 12 -3.89 -20.96 1.95
C CYS A 12 -3.22 -20.33 3.17
N VAL A 13 -3.36 -21.00 4.31
CA VAL A 13 -2.60 -20.75 5.52
C VAL A 13 -2.04 -22.10 5.94
N VAL A 14 -0.71 -22.21 6.05
CA VAL A 14 -0.03 -23.48 6.22
C VAL A 14 1.02 -23.36 7.33
N LEU A 15 0.96 -24.23 8.33
CA LEU A 15 2.10 -24.56 9.18
C LEU A 15 2.83 -25.72 8.54
N MET A 16 4.10 -25.55 8.19
CA MET A 16 4.91 -26.62 7.61
C MET A 16 6.28 -26.70 8.28
N SER A 17 6.69 -27.90 8.69
CA SER A 17 8.04 -28.16 9.19
C SER A 17 9.03 -28.43 8.04
N ASP A 18 10.31 -28.57 8.39
CA ASP A 18 11.35 -28.95 7.42
C ASP A 18 11.34 -30.45 7.08
N ASP A 19 10.69 -31.30 7.89
CA ASP A 19 10.45 -32.72 7.58
C ASP A 19 9.07 -32.98 6.98
N LEU A 20 8.32 -31.92 6.63
CA LEU A 20 7.02 -31.96 5.95
C LEU A 20 5.86 -32.48 6.82
N ASP A 21 5.94 -32.27 8.14
CA ASP A 21 4.73 -32.17 8.96
C ASP A 21 3.97 -30.89 8.55
N GLU A 22 2.66 -31.01 8.36
CA GLU A 22 1.81 -29.95 7.80
C GLU A 22 0.46 -29.87 8.51
N ILE A 23 -0.03 -28.64 8.69
CA ILE A 23 -1.38 -28.31 9.16
C ILE A 23 -1.86 -27.12 8.33
N ASP A 24 -3.00 -27.24 7.67
CA ASP A 24 -3.45 -26.21 6.75
C ASP A 24 -4.94 -25.85 6.83
N TRP A 25 -5.20 -24.68 6.26
CA TRP A 25 -6.50 -24.17 5.86
C TRP A 25 -6.42 -23.84 4.38
N GLU A 26 -7.25 -24.49 3.57
CA GLU A 26 -7.33 -24.29 2.12
C GLU A 26 -8.71 -23.75 1.74
N PHE A 27 -8.72 -22.58 1.09
CA PHE A 27 -9.94 -21.88 0.66
C PHE A 27 -10.03 -21.90 -0.85
N ILE A 28 -10.99 -22.68 -1.37
CA ILE A 28 -11.26 -22.74 -2.80
C ILE A 28 -12.18 -21.58 -3.16
N GLY A 29 -11.71 -20.66 -4.01
CA GLY A 29 -12.39 -19.40 -4.31
C GLY A 29 -13.74 -19.54 -5.03
N SER A 30 -14.12 -20.73 -5.47
CA SER A 30 -15.46 -21.06 -5.99
C SER A 30 -16.40 -21.68 -4.94
N LYS A 31 -15.90 -22.08 -3.77
CA LYS A 31 -16.68 -22.64 -2.65
C LYS A 31 -16.83 -21.58 -1.54
N HIS A 32 -17.77 -20.66 -1.70
CA HIS A 32 -17.82 -19.42 -0.92
C HIS A 32 -18.08 -19.60 0.58
N ASP A 33 -18.73 -20.70 0.98
CA ASP A 33 -19.23 -20.92 2.33
C ASP A 33 -18.51 -22.06 3.07
N SER A 34 -17.29 -22.38 2.67
CA SER A 34 -16.53 -23.48 3.26
C SER A 34 -15.01 -23.24 3.21
N VAL A 35 -14.32 -23.98 4.06
CA VAL A 35 -12.86 -24.12 4.04
C VAL A 35 -12.50 -25.59 4.22
N GLU A 36 -11.41 -26.02 3.61
CA GLU A 36 -10.83 -27.34 3.83
C GLU A 36 -9.75 -27.25 4.91
N THR A 37 -9.76 -28.24 5.78
CA THR A 37 -8.71 -28.48 6.77
C THR A 37 -7.96 -29.72 6.36
N ASP A 38 -6.64 -29.69 6.41
CA ASP A 38 -5.84 -30.87 6.16
C ASP A 38 -4.63 -30.93 7.09
N TYR A 39 -3.98 -32.09 7.10
CA TYR A 39 -2.73 -32.32 7.79
C TYR A 39 -1.91 -33.40 7.09
N PHE A 40 -0.58 -33.25 7.13
CA PHE A 40 0.35 -34.29 6.70
C PHE A 40 1.37 -34.56 7.80
N GLY A 41 1.81 -35.80 7.90
CA GLY A 41 2.94 -36.17 8.74
C GLY A 41 4.07 -36.65 7.88
N LYS A 42 5.25 -36.05 8.02
CA LYS A 42 6.49 -36.46 7.34
C LYS A 42 6.34 -36.54 5.81
N GLY A 43 5.51 -35.67 5.23
CA GLY A 43 5.23 -35.63 3.79
C GLY A 43 4.51 -36.87 3.25
N ASN A 44 3.90 -37.68 4.12
CA ASN A 44 3.22 -38.90 3.72
C ASN A 44 1.86 -38.59 3.08
N ASP A 45 1.74 -38.71 1.77
CA ASP A 45 0.53 -38.45 0.98
C ASP A 45 -0.32 -39.71 0.68
N THR A 46 0.01 -40.86 1.30
CA THR A 46 -0.61 -42.15 0.95
C THR A 46 -2.06 -42.34 1.43
N LEU A 47 -2.52 -41.53 2.39
CA LEU A 47 -3.91 -41.55 2.87
C LEU A 47 -4.64 -40.33 2.31
N GLY A 48 -5.73 -40.57 1.58
CA GLY A 48 -6.53 -39.52 0.95
C GLY A 48 -7.74 -39.04 1.77
N ASP A 49 -7.82 -39.37 3.06
CA ASP A 49 -8.96 -39.08 3.94
C ASP A 49 -8.64 -38.05 5.04
N ARG A 50 -7.55 -37.29 4.87
CA ARG A 50 -7.13 -36.27 5.84
C ARG A 50 -7.82 -34.92 5.63
N GLU A 51 -8.23 -34.64 4.40
CA GLU A 51 -9.02 -33.47 4.06
C GLU A 51 -10.40 -33.55 4.72
N LEU A 52 -10.80 -32.47 5.39
CA LEU A 52 -12.16 -32.29 5.89
C LEU A 52 -12.64 -30.88 5.53
N THR A 53 -13.71 -30.80 4.74
CA THR A 53 -14.42 -29.55 4.49
C THR A 53 -15.31 -29.17 5.67
N VAL A 54 -15.16 -27.95 6.18
CA VAL A 54 -16.01 -27.37 7.22
C VAL A 54 -16.75 -26.12 6.70
N GLY A 55 -17.97 -25.92 7.18
CA GLY A 55 -18.80 -24.79 6.78
C GLY A 55 -18.37 -23.49 7.44
N VAL A 56 -18.24 -22.42 6.63
CA VAL A 56 -17.89 -21.06 7.07
C VAL A 56 -18.64 -20.08 6.17
N PRO A 57 -19.83 -19.61 6.57
CA PRO A 57 -20.62 -18.70 5.75
C PRO A 57 -19.82 -17.46 5.36
N ASP A 58 -19.90 -17.05 4.10
CA ASP A 58 -19.28 -15.82 3.60
C ASP A 58 -17.74 -15.78 3.77
N ALA A 59 -17.03 -16.92 3.73
CA ALA A 59 -15.57 -16.98 3.94
C ALA A 59 -14.74 -16.07 2.99
N MET A 60 -15.31 -15.73 1.83
CA MET A 60 -14.69 -14.87 0.81
C MET A 60 -15.19 -13.41 0.86
N ASP A 61 -16.22 -13.13 1.65
CA ASP A 61 -16.89 -11.83 1.77
C ASP A 61 -16.65 -11.16 3.13
N SER A 62 -16.51 -11.97 4.18
CA SER A 62 -16.37 -11.57 5.57
C SER A 62 -15.01 -11.97 6.17
N PHE A 63 -14.61 -11.29 7.24
CA PHE A 63 -13.43 -11.67 8.00
C PHE A 63 -13.82 -12.67 9.09
N HIS A 64 -13.17 -13.83 9.08
CA HIS A 64 -13.30 -14.83 10.14
C HIS A 64 -11.98 -15.00 10.89
N ASN A 65 -12.04 -15.45 12.13
CA ASN A 65 -10.88 -15.84 12.91
C ASN A 65 -10.65 -17.34 12.79
N TYR A 66 -9.62 -17.75 12.04
CA TYR A 66 -9.18 -19.14 11.93
C TYR A 66 -8.05 -19.35 12.94
N THR A 67 -8.15 -20.38 13.78
CA THR A 67 -7.19 -20.64 14.84
C THR A 67 -6.88 -22.12 14.92
N TRP A 68 -5.60 -22.42 15.10
CA TRP A 68 -5.15 -23.74 15.54
C TRP A 68 -4.75 -23.69 17.01
N ASP A 69 -5.15 -24.71 17.78
CA ASP A 69 -4.47 -25.08 19.02
C ASP A 69 -3.74 -26.40 18.77
N TRP A 70 -2.41 -26.36 18.83
CA TRP A 70 -1.56 -27.49 18.50
C TRP A 70 -0.67 -27.84 19.69
N THR A 71 -0.81 -29.06 20.17
CA THR A 71 -0.07 -29.63 21.29
C THR A 71 0.52 -30.98 20.88
N HIS A 72 1.25 -31.65 21.76
CA HIS A 72 1.70 -33.02 21.49
C HIS A 72 0.56 -34.05 21.56
N GLU A 73 -0.61 -33.69 22.12
CA GLU A 73 -1.73 -34.60 22.32
C GLU A 73 -2.79 -34.48 21.22
N ARG A 74 -3.01 -33.27 20.70
CA ARG A 74 -4.08 -32.96 19.75
C ARG A 74 -3.86 -31.66 18.97
N ILE A 75 -4.44 -31.62 17.77
CA ILE A 75 -4.64 -30.42 16.96
C ILE A 75 -6.12 -30.10 16.95
N GLU A 76 -6.47 -28.86 17.22
CA GLU A 76 -7.83 -28.36 17.10
C GLU A 76 -7.90 -27.21 16.11
N TRP A 77 -8.92 -27.23 15.25
CA TRP A 77 -9.24 -26.17 14.33
C TRP A 77 -10.46 -25.43 14.85
N TRP A 78 -10.34 -24.12 14.94
CA TRP A 78 -11.36 -23.22 15.48
C TRP A 78 -11.69 -22.13 14.46
N ILE A 79 -12.98 -21.80 14.35
CA ILE A 79 -13.49 -20.73 13.49
C ILE A 79 -14.41 -19.84 14.31
N ASP A 80 -14.03 -18.56 14.42
CA ASP A 80 -14.74 -17.55 15.22
C ASP A 80 -14.99 -17.99 16.67
N GLY A 81 -14.05 -18.77 17.24
CA GLY A 81 -14.14 -19.29 18.60
C GLY A 81 -14.97 -20.57 18.74
N ASN A 82 -15.48 -21.14 17.65
CA ASN A 82 -16.15 -22.43 17.63
C ASN A 82 -15.19 -23.54 17.18
N LEU A 83 -15.12 -24.63 17.94
CA LEU A 83 -14.34 -25.81 17.57
C LEU A 83 -15.02 -26.53 16.39
N VAL A 84 -14.31 -26.73 15.29
CA VAL A 84 -14.84 -27.36 14.08
C VAL A 84 -14.20 -28.70 13.73
N ARG A 85 -12.98 -28.95 14.22
CA ARG A 85 -12.27 -30.23 14.04
C ARG A 85 -11.27 -30.46 15.16
N THR A 86 -11.12 -31.72 15.56
CA THR A 86 -10.05 -32.19 16.45
C THR A 86 -9.37 -33.39 15.81
N LEU A 87 -8.04 -33.42 15.81
CA LEU A 87 -7.21 -34.57 15.49
C LEU A 87 -6.43 -34.94 16.74
N ASN A 88 -6.67 -36.12 17.32
CA ASN A 88 -5.83 -36.62 18.41
C ASN A 88 -4.57 -37.28 17.84
N TYR A 89 -3.50 -37.30 18.64
CA TYR A 89 -2.23 -37.95 18.28
C TYR A 89 -2.42 -39.37 17.73
N GLU A 90 -3.22 -40.18 18.42
CA GLU A 90 -3.47 -41.58 18.07
C GLU A 90 -4.27 -41.76 16.76
N ASP A 91 -5.12 -40.79 16.41
CA ASP A 91 -5.93 -40.85 15.18
C ASP A 91 -5.05 -40.71 13.92
N ALA A 92 -3.88 -40.07 14.05
CA ALA A 92 -2.92 -39.87 12.98
C ALA A 92 -1.97 -41.08 12.84
N LEU A 93 -2.54 -42.26 12.56
CA LEU A 93 -1.81 -43.52 12.39
C LEU A 93 -0.99 -43.91 13.65
N GLY A 94 -1.61 -43.80 14.83
CA GLY A 94 -0.94 -44.05 16.11
C GLY A 94 0.25 -43.10 16.33
N GLY A 95 0.08 -41.83 15.94
CA GLY A 95 1.10 -40.79 16.10
C GLY A 95 2.11 -40.63 14.97
N LYS A 96 2.24 -41.63 14.08
CA LYS A 96 3.28 -41.62 13.03
C LYS A 96 3.11 -40.51 12.01
N ASN A 97 1.86 -40.15 11.73
CA ASN A 97 1.51 -39.08 10.82
C ASN A 97 1.02 -37.82 11.55
N TYR A 98 1.22 -37.75 12.86
CA TYR A 98 0.82 -36.58 13.63
C TYR A 98 1.86 -35.46 13.47
N PRO A 99 1.47 -34.25 13.05
CA PRO A 99 2.36 -33.10 13.00
C PRO A 99 2.94 -32.79 14.38
N GLN A 100 4.26 -32.85 14.51
CA GLN A 100 4.92 -32.82 15.82
C GLN A 100 6.29 -32.12 15.83
N THR A 101 6.78 -31.65 14.68
CA THR A 101 8.08 -30.99 14.55
C THR A 101 7.96 -29.49 14.31
N PRO A 102 8.94 -28.65 14.71
CA PRO A 102 8.85 -27.20 14.59
C PRO A 102 8.51 -26.72 13.17
N ALA A 103 7.44 -25.92 13.08
CA ALA A 103 6.87 -25.49 11.82
C ALA A 103 6.94 -23.97 11.63
N ARG A 104 7.07 -23.54 10.38
CA ARG A 104 6.90 -22.14 9.97
C ARG A 104 5.47 -21.89 9.50
N LEU A 105 4.94 -20.72 9.81
CA LEU A 105 3.68 -20.24 9.27
C LEU A 105 3.91 -19.58 7.90
N SER A 106 3.22 -20.08 6.88
CA SER A 106 3.15 -19.52 5.54
C SER A 106 1.73 -19.10 5.23
N VAL A 107 1.58 -17.95 4.58
CA VAL A 107 0.28 -17.38 4.21
C VAL A 107 0.38 -16.96 2.76
N GLY A 108 -0.51 -17.47 1.91
CA GLY A 108 -0.37 -17.26 0.47
C GLY A 108 -1.67 -17.45 -0.29
N MET A 109 -1.60 -17.11 -1.57
CA MET A 109 -2.65 -17.37 -2.54
C MET A 109 -2.00 -17.82 -3.84
N TRP A 110 -2.60 -18.79 -4.51
CA TRP A 110 -2.07 -19.37 -5.74
C TRP A 110 -3.19 -19.83 -6.67
N SER A 111 -2.83 -20.17 -7.91
CA SER A 111 -3.76 -20.62 -8.93
C SER A 111 -3.68 -22.15 -9.07
N GLY A 112 -4.54 -22.87 -8.35
CA GLY A 112 -4.71 -24.31 -8.53
C GLY A 112 -5.26 -24.68 -9.92
N GLY A 113 -6.03 -23.78 -10.53
CA GLY A 113 -6.53 -23.92 -11.89
C GLY A 113 -5.44 -23.99 -12.96
N ASP A 114 -4.22 -23.53 -12.67
CA ASP A 114 -3.07 -23.61 -13.58
C ASP A 114 -2.29 -24.91 -13.46
N SER A 115 -2.65 -25.78 -12.51
CA SER A 115 -1.94 -27.04 -12.30
C SER A 115 -1.93 -27.90 -13.57
N LYS A 116 -0.81 -28.60 -13.76
CA LYS A 116 -0.67 -29.63 -14.80
C LYS A 116 -1.39 -30.92 -14.42
N GLN A 117 -1.70 -31.11 -13.14
CA GLN A 117 -2.43 -32.26 -12.64
C GLN A 117 -3.94 -32.00 -12.77
N PRO A 118 -4.69 -32.79 -13.57
CA PRO A 118 -6.12 -32.57 -13.76
C PRO A 118 -6.92 -32.63 -12.45
N GLY A 119 -6.51 -33.49 -11.51
CA GLY A 119 -7.11 -33.60 -10.19
C GLY A 119 -7.03 -32.29 -9.40
N THR A 120 -5.88 -31.62 -9.38
CA THR A 120 -5.72 -30.31 -8.72
C THR A 120 -6.58 -29.24 -9.36
N VAL A 121 -6.70 -29.21 -10.70
CA VAL A 121 -7.58 -28.25 -11.39
C VAL A 121 -9.04 -28.49 -11.03
N GLN A 122 -9.45 -29.77 -10.93
CA GLN A 122 -10.81 -30.15 -10.54
C GLN A 122 -11.09 -29.77 -9.08
N TRP A 123 -10.17 -30.10 -8.17
CA TRP A 123 -10.24 -29.75 -6.75
C TRP A 123 -10.35 -28.23 -6.55
N ALA A 124 -9.54 -27.45 -7.26
CA ALA A 124 -9.56 -25.99 -7.20
C ALA A 124 -10.84 -25.35 -7.82
N GLY A 125 -11.80 -26.16 -8.26
CA GLY A 125 -13.06 -25.70 -8.81
C GLY A 125 -12.99 -25.23 -10.26
N GLY A 126 -11.96 -25.64 -11.00
CA GLY A 126 -11.82 -25.40 -12.43
C GLY A 126 -10.62 -24.54 -12.83
N LYS A 127 -10.59 -24.15 -14.11
CA LYS A 127 -9.54 -23.28 -14.66
C LYS A 127 -9.68 -21.85 -14.14
N THR A 128 -8.54 -21.23 -13.87
CA THR A 128 -8.47 -19.83 -13.46
C THR A 128 -8.71 -18.91 -14.66
N ASP A 129 -9.73 -18.06 -14.58
CA ASP A 129 -9.96 -16.98 -15.54
C ASP A 129 -9.34 -15.67 -15.05
N TYR A 130 -8.10 -15.41 -15.47
CA TYR A 130 -7.36 -14.21 -15.10
C TYR A 130 -8.03 -12.89 -15.52
N SER A 131 -9.00 -12.90 -16.45
CA SER A 131 -9.76 -11.70 -16.81
C SER A 131 -10.69 -11.22 -15.69
N GLN A 132 -11.03 -12.09 -14.73
CA GLN A 132 -11.80 -11.76 -13.53
C GLN A 132 -10.95 -11.20 -12.38
N GLY A 133 -9.63 -11.05 -12.60
CA GLY A 133 -8.72 -10.46 -11.63
C GLY A 133 -8.95 -8.95 -11.41
N PRO A 134 -8.30 -8.36 -10.39
CA PRO A 134 -7.39 -9.01 -9.45
C PRO A 134 -8.12 -9.85 -8.41
N PHE A 135 -7.54 -11.00 -8.08
CA PHE A 135 -7.97 -11.82 -6.94
C PHE A 135 -7.26 -11.33 -5.68
N VAL A 136 -8.00 -11.18 -4.58
CA VAL A 136 -7.48 -10.54 -3.36
C VAL A 136 -7.83 -11.35 -2.13
N MET A 137 -6.81 -11.94 -1.53
CA MET A 137 -6.85 -12.47 -0.16
C MET A 137 -6.46 -11.35 0.83
N THR A 138 -7.16 -11.23 1.96
CA THR A 138 -6.86 -10.20 2.96
C THR A 138 -6.67 -10.79 4.36
N VAL A 139 -5.51 -10.52 4.96
CA VAL A 139 -5.19 -10.85 6.35
C VAL A 139 -5.14 -9.58 7.19
N LYS A 140 -6.06 -9.44 8.14
CA LYS A 140 -6.17 -8.26 9.01
C LYS A 140 -5.16 -8.28 10.15
N SER A 141 -4.93 -9.45 10.74
CA SER A 141 -4.03 -9.67 11.87
C SER A 141 -3.59 -11.12 11.87
N LEU A 142 -2.42 -11.37 12.47
CA LEU A 142 -1.83 -12.68 12.64
C LEU A 142 -1.24 -12.73 14.05
N PHE A 143 -1.53 -13.80 14.78
CA PHE A 143 -1.04 -14.04 16.13
C PHE A 143 -0.50 -15.46 16.20
N VAL A 144 0.70 -15.61 16.74
CA VAL A 144 1.35 -16.91 16.96
C VAL A 144 1.85 -16.93 18.39
N LYS A 145 1.52 -18.00 19.11
CA LYS A 145 2.06 -18.29 20.43
C LYS A 145 2.81 -19.61 20.35
N ASP A 146 4.12 -19.52 20.45
CA ASP A 146 4.99 -20.69 20.64
C ASP A 146 4.80 -21.19 22.09
N TYR A 147 4.45 -22.46 22.26
CA TYR A 147 4.31 -23.09 23.58
C TYR A 147 5.64 -23.50 24.19
N SER A 148 6.71 -23.46 23.40
CA SER A 148 8.07 -23.66 23.88
C SER A 148 8.74 -22.33 24.26
N HIS A 149 10.03 -22.39 24.56
CA HIS A 149 10.88 -21.23 24.89
C HIS A 149 12.14 -21.15 24.00
N GLY A 150 12.10 -21.83 22.85
CA GLY A 150 13.24 -21.95 21.95
C GLY A 150 13.57 -20.69 21.17
N LYS A 151 14.86 -20.42 21.02
CA LYS A 151 15.36 -19.50 19.99
C LYS A 151 15.52 -20.21 18.66
N GLU A 152 15.97 -21.45 18.71
CA GLU A 152 16.27 -22.31 17.57
C GLU A 152 15.96 -23.77 17.97
N TYR A 153 15.70 -24.58 16.95
CA TYR A 153 15.36 -25.98 17.09
C TYR A 153 16.30 -26.82 16.24
N GLU A 154 16.80 -27.91 16.80
CA GLU A 154 17.68 -28.87 16.13
C GLU A 154 17.04 -30.25 16.15
N TYR A 155 17.01 -30.91 14.99
CA TYR A 155 16.68 -32.32 14.90
C TYR A 155 17.83 -33.14 15.49
N GLY A 156 17.60 -33.75 16.65
CA GLY A 156 18.61 -34.52 17.37
C GLY A 156 18.96 -35.86 16.72
N ASP A 157 18.07 -36.38 15.88
CA ASP A 157 18.24 -37.57 15.07
C ASP A 157 17.38 -37.50 13.78
N HIS A 158 17.16 -38.62 13.11
CA HIS A 158 16.40 -38.73 11.85
C HIS A 158 15.00 -39.34 12.01
N SER A 159 14.47 -39.43 13.23
CA SER A 159 13.13 -39.99 13.49
C SER A 159 12.01 -39.08 12.99
N GLY A 160 12.18 -37.77 13.13
CA GLY A 160 11.09 -36.80 12.99
C GLY A 160 10.08 -36.87 14.14
N ASP A 161 10.47 -37.44 15.28
CA ASP A 161 9.66 -37.47 16.49
C ASP A 161 9.90 -36.20 17.31
N TRP A 162 8.87 -35.67 17.97
CA TRP A 162 9.00 -34.42 18.75
C TRP A 162 10.02 -34.56 19.90
N GLN A 163 10.21 -35.76 20.44
CA GLN A 163 11.20 -36.06 21.47
C GLN A 163 12.64 -35.91 20.96
N SER A 164 12.87 -36.00 19.65
CA SER A 164 14.20 -35.79 19.05
C SER A 164 14.57 -34.30 18.96
N ILE A 165 13.59 -33.40 19.08
CA ILE A 165 13.80 -31.97 18.90
C ILE A 165 14.50 -31.39 20.12
N LYS A 166 15.74 -30.91 19.90
CA LYS A 166 16.48 -30.16 20.90
C LYS A 166 16.10 -28.68 20.77
N ILE A 167 15.72 -28.10 21.91
CA ILE A 167 15.35 -26.69 22.00
C ILE A 167 16.52 -25.92 22.60
N ASN A 168 17.15 -25.06 21.81
CA ASN A 168 18.21 -24.20 22.32
C ASN A 168 17.60 -22.85 22.73
N GLU A 169 17.72 -22.52 24.02
CA GLU A 169 17.14 -21.31 24.60
C GLU A 169 17.92 -20.05 24.19
N GLY A 170 17.21 -18.93 24.10
CA GLY A 170 17.82 -17.62 23.87
C GLY A 170 16.84 -16.59 23.35
N LYS A 171 17.36 -15.40 22.99
CA LYS A 171 16.55 -14.36 22.35
C LYS A 171 16.39 -14.66 20.85
N PRO A 172 15.14 -14.85 20.34
CA PRO A 172 14.90 -15.00 18.91
C PRO A 172 15.42 -13.78 18.14
N PHE A 173 16.07 -14.01 17.00
CA PHE A 173 16.60 -12.95 16.14
C PHE A 173 15.53 -11.90 15.77
N TYR A 174 14.29 -12.35 15.57
CA TYR A 174 13.17 -11.49 15.16
C TYR A 174 12.49 -10.75 16.31
N LYS A 175 12.78 -11.09 17.58
CA LYS A 175 12.10 -10.51 18.74
C LYS A 175 12.27 -8.98 18.80
N ASP A 176 13.48 -8.51 18.52
CA ASP A 176 13.78 -7.07 18.43
C ASP A 176 13.09 -6.36 17.26
N GLN A 177 12.67 -7.09 16.21
CA GLN A 177 11.96 -6.51 15.08
C GLN A 177 10.45 -6.47 15.33
N ILE A 178 9.89 -7.49 15.98
CA ILE A 178 8.47 -7.54 16.35
C ILE A 178 8.17 -6.50 17.46
N GLU A 179 9.04 -6.39 18.47
CA GLU A 179 8.85 -5.45 19.58
C GLU A 179 8.97 -3.97 19.19
N LYS A 180 9.58 -3.64 18.04
CA LYS A 180 9.60 -2.26 17.52
C LYS A 180 8.20 -1.73 17.20
N GLY A 181 7.21 -2.60 17.05
CA GLY A 181 5.85 -2.24 16.68
C GLY A 181 5.75 -1.65 15.26
N PRO A 182 4.53 -1.32 14.80
CA PRO A 182 4.35 -0.64 13.53
C PRO A 182 5.06 0.74 13.52
N PRO A 183 5.51 1.24 12.36
CA PRO A 183 6.11 2.57 12.27
C PRO A 183 5.13 3.63 12.79
N LYS A 184 5.60 4.48 13.70
CA LYS A 184 4.80 5.56 14.29
C LYS A 184 4.24 6.49 13.21
N SER A 185 2.96 6.82 13.32
CA SER A 185 2.31 7.81 12.46
C SER A 185 2.97 9.19 12.58
N LEU A 186 2.72 10.07 11.59
CA LEU A 186 3.17 11.46 11.65
C LEU A 186 2.65 12.20 12.88
N ALA A 187 1.45 11.86 13.35
CA ALA A 187 0.85 12.44 14.55
C ALA A 187 1.58 12.00 15.83
N GLU A 188 1.99 10.74 15.91
CA GLU A 188 2.77 10.21 17.04
C GLU A 188 4.19 10.77 17.03
N HIS A 189 4.83 10.83 15.87
CA HIS A 189 6.11 11.52 15.69
C HIS A 189 6.03 12.97 16.17
N TRP A 190 4.98 13.71 15.75
CA TRP A 190 4.76 15.08 16.20
C TRP A 190 4.56 15.16 17.71
N LYS A 191 3.82 14.22 18.32
CA LYS A 191 3.59 14.20 19.76
C LYS A 191 4.89 14.03 20.54
N GLU A 192 5.78 13.16 20.08
CA GLU A 192 7.07 12.84 20.71
C GLU A 192 8.16 13.90 20.54
N LEU A 193 8.03 14.81 19.57
CA LEU A 193 8.98 15.92 19.43
C LEU A 193 9.05 16.73 20.73
N SER A 194 10.28 17.05 21.13
CA SER A 194 10.55 17.91 22.28
C SER A 194 9.91 19.29 22.08
N LYS A 195 9.64 20.01 23.18
CA LYS A 195 9.12 21.38 23.11
C LYS A 195 10.03 22.29 22.27
N GLY A 196 11.34 22.10 22.36
CA GLY A 196 12.33 22.83 21.56
C GLY A 196 12.28 22.51 20.08
N ALA A 197 12.11 21.23 19.70
CA ALA A 197 11.99 20.85 18.30
C ALA A 197 10.70 21.39 17.67
N LYS A 198 9.57 21.33 18.39
CA LYS A 198 8.30 21.94 17.96
C LYS A 198 8.45 23.44 17.76
N ALA A 199 9.08 24.13 18.72
CA ALA A 199 9.33 25.57 18.61
C ALA A 199 10.22 25.91 17.40
N GLY A 200 11.28 25.13 17.15
CA GLY A 200 12.16 25.31 15.99
C GLY A 200 11.41 25.18 14.66
N ILE A 201 10.50 24.21 14.52
CA ILE A 201 9.67 24.05 13.32
C ILE A 201 8.76 25.26 13.12
N PHE A 202 8.06 25.72 14.16
CA PHE A 202 7.19 26.89 14.07
C PHE A 202 7.96 28.16 13.71
N ILE A 203 9.14 28.37 14.29
CA ILE A 203 10.01 29.50 13.97
C ILE A 203 10.46 29.42 12.50
N GLY A 204 10.88 28.23 12.04
CA GLY A 204 11.28 28.03 10.64
C GLY A 204 10.16 28.37 9.66
N ILE A 205 8.93 27.92 9.93
CA ILE A 205 7.75 28.25 9.12
C ILE A 205 7.50 29.77 9.12
N ALA A 206 7.53 30.41 10.29
CA ALA A 206 7.29 31.85 10.41
C ALA A 206 8.33 32.67 9.64
N VAL A 207 9.62 32.32 9.75
CA VAL A 207 10.71 32.98 9.01
C VAL A 207 10.55 32.80 7.51
N PHE A 208 10.21 31.59 7.05
CA PHE A 208 9.97 31.33 5.64
C PHE A 208 8.79 32.14 5.09
N CYS A 209 7.66 32.16 5.80
CA CYS A 209 6.49 32.96 5.41
C CYS A 209 6.81 34.46 5.38
N ALA A 210 7.54 34.98 6.37
CA ALA A 210 7.96 36.37 6.40
C ALA A 210 8.89 36.72 5.22
N ALA A 211 9.85 35.86 4.91
CA ALA A 211 10.75 36.03 3.77
C ALA A 211 9.99 36.01 2.44
N ALA A 212 9.03 35.09 2.28
CA ALA A 212 8.18 35.02 1.10
C ALA A 212 7.33 36.28 0.91
N LEU A 213 6.70 36.78 2.00
CA LEU A 213 5.93 38.02 1.96
C LEU A 213 6.80 39.24 1.64
N ALA A 214 8.01 39.31 2.20
CA ALA A 214 8.96 40.38 1.88
C ALA A 214 9.38 40.33 0.40
N ALA A 215 9.66 39.14 -0.13
CA ALA A 215 9.99 38.97 -1.55
C ALA A 215 8.83 39.41 -2.46
N ILE A 216 7.60 39.05 -2.11
CA ILE A 216 6.39 39.49 -2.83
C ILE A 216 6.28 41.02 -2.78
N ALA A 217 6.42 41.63 -1.60
CA ALA A 217 6.33 43.08 -1.44
C ALA A 217 7.40 43.82 -2.27
N VAL A 218 8.65 43.33 -2.27
CA VAL A 218 9.73 43.86 -3.12
C VAL A 218 9.37 43.73 -4.59
N CYS A 219 8.85 42.57 -5.00
CA CYS A 219 8.43 42.33 -6.38
C CYS A 219 7.33 43.32 -6.80
N CYS A 220 6.31 43.53 -5.94
CA CYS A 220 5.24 44.51 -6.17
C CYS A 220 5.78 45.94 -6.28
N VAL A 221 6.72 46.36 -5.41
CA VAL A 221 7.32 47.70 -5.46
C VAL A 221 8.14 47.91 -6.74
N VAL A 222 8.93 46.91 -7.13
CA VAL A 222 9.75 46.98 -8.35
C VAL A 222 8.86 47.02 -9.59
N GLN A 223 7.83 46.16 -9.67
CA GLN A 223 6.86 46.20 -10.77
C GLN A 223 6.14 47.56 -10.84
N ARG A 224 5.69 48.10 -9.70
CA ARG A 224 5.04 49.43 -9.66
C ARG A 224 5.97 50.55 -10.13
N LYS A 225 7.26 50.51 -9.78
CA LYS A 225 8.26 51.49 -10.24
C LYS A 225 8.53 51.38 -11.75
N ARG A 226 8.62 50.16 -12.29
CA ARG A 226 8.77 49.92 -13.73
C ARG A 226 7.56 50.43 -14.50
N GLY A 227 6.34 50.08 -14.06
CA GLY A 227 5.11 50.56 -14.69
C GLY A 227 4.97 52.09 -14.66
N LYS A 228 5.38 52.77 -13.57
CA LYS A 228 5.44 54.25 -13.55
C LYS A 228 6.40 54.82 -14.60
N LYS A 229 7.59 54.23 -14.77
CA LYS A 229 8.56 54.69 -15.78
C LYS A 229 8.03 54.52 -17.20
N GLU A 230 7.44 53.36 -17.50
CA GLU A 230 6.81 53.07 -18.79
C GLU A 230 5.67 54.05 -19.09
N TYR A 231 4.80 54.32 -18.11
CA TYR A 231 3.72 55.30 -18.25
C TYR A 231 4.25 56.72 -18.51
N THR A 232 5.28 57.18 -17.77
CA THR A 232 5.87 58.52 -18.00
C THR A 232 6.53 58.62 -19.37
N LEU A 233 7.21 57.57 -19.84
CA LEU A 233 7.82 57.55 -21.17
C LEU A 233 6.74 57.63 -22.27
N ALA A 234 5.69 56.81 -22.17
CA ALA A 234 4.57 56.82 -23.11
C ALA A 234 3.83 58.16 -23.12
N GLN A 235 3.65 58.80 -21.96
CA GLN A 235 3.04 60.13 -21.88
C GLN A 235 3.90 61.20 -22.56
N THR A 236 5.22 61.13 -22.38
CA THR A 236 6.18 62.06 -23.00
C THR A 236 6.21 61.89 -24.52
N GLU A 237 6.22 60.64 -24.98
CA GLU A 237 6.15 60.32 -26.40
C GLU A 237 4.83 60.80 -27.01
N TYR A 238 3.70 60.54 -26.35
CA TYR A 238 2.38 61.03 -26.76
C TYR A 238 2.34 62.56 -26.83
N SER A 239 2.79 63.28 -25.80
CA SER A 239 2.83 64.75 -25.82
C SER A 239 3.70 65.29 -26.94
N SER A 240 4.86 64.67 -27.20
CA SER A 240 5.75 65.08 -28.30
C SER A 240 5.11 64.85 -29.68
N GLN A 241 4.35 63.77 -29.85
CA GLN A 241 3.61 63.51 -31.08
C GLN A 241 2.47 64.51 -31.28
N VAL A 242 1.74 64.86 -30.21
CA VAL A 242 0.69 65.88 -30.24
C VAL A 242 1.29 67.24 -30.61
N GLU A 243 2.35 67.69 -29.94
CA GLU A 243 3.04 68.96 -30.27
C GLU A 243 3.55 68.98 -31.71
N ALA A 244 4.17 67.90 -32.19
CA ALA A 244 4.63 67.77 -33.57
C ALA A 244 3.45 67.87 -34.56
N SER A 245 2.32 67.23 -34.25
CA SER A 245 1.11 67.29 -35.06
C SER A 245 0.50 68.69 -35.12
N GLU A 246 0.48 69.41 -34.00
CA GLU A 246 0.00 70.79 -33.91
C GLU A 246 0.91 71.75 -34.68
N LYS A 247 2.23 71.58 -34.58
CA LYS A 247 3.21 72.36 -35.34
C LYS A 247 3.03 72.15 -36.84
N LEU A 248 2.92 70.90 -37.30
CA LEU A 248 2.64 70.57 -38.69
C LEU A 248 1.31 71.21 -39.16
N ARG A 249 0.27 71.16 -38.34
CA ARG A 249 -1.03 71.80 -38.63
C ARG A 249 -0.90 73.33 -38.75
N SER A 250 -0.11 73.96 -37.89
CA SER A 250 0.14 75.41 -37.93
C SER A 250 0.95 75.83 -39.17
N GLU A 251 1.96 75.04 -39.54
CA GLU A 251 2.77 75.26 -40.74
C GLU A 251 1.94 75.06 -42.02
N TRP A 252 1.09 74.03 -42.05
CA TRP A 252 0.12 73.80 -43.11
C TRP A 252 -0.84 74.99 -43.25
N GLN A 253 -1.40 75.49 -42.14
CA GLN A 253 -2.26 76.67 -42.14
C GLN A 253 -1.53 77.93 -42.63
N LYS A 254 -0.29 78.19 -42.20
CA LYS A 254 0.52 79.33 -42.68
C LYS A 254 0.85 79.23 -44.17
N ARG A 255 1.23 78.05 -44.65
CA ARG A 255 1.49 77.80 -46.08
C ARG A 255 0.23 78.02 -46.92
N HIS A 256 -0.93 77.59 -46.45
CA HIS A 256 -2.19 77.82 -47.17
C HIS A 256 -2.77 79.22 -47.01
N ALA A 257 -2.51 79.92 -45.91
CA ALA A 257 -2.83 81.34 -45.77
C ALA A 257 -1.95 82.19 -46.71
N SER A 258 -0.65 81.90 -46.79
CA SER A 258 0.27 82.51 -47.75
C SER A 258 -0.13 82.20 -49.19
N SER A 259 -0.51 80.95 -49.49
CA SER A 259 -1.00 80.54 -50.81
C SER A 259 -2.33 81.19 -51.19
N MET A 260 -3.18 81.55 -50.23
CA MET A 260 -4.41 82.32 -50.48
C MET A 260 -4.08 83.78 -50.82
N TYR A 261 -3.11 84.39 -50.13
CA TYR A 261 -2.67 85.75 -50.41
C TYR A 261 -1.99 85.87 -51.79
N THR A 262 -1.10 84.93 -52.15
CA THR A 262 -0.42 84.95 -53.45
C THR A 262 -1.34 84.60 -54.64
N ARG A 263 -2.51 83.98 -54.40
CA ARG A 263 -3.52 83.76 -55.45
C ARG A 263 -4.41 84.98 -55.69
N LEU A 264 -4.60 85.83 -54.69
CA LEU A 264 -5.39 87.07 -54.83
C LEU A 264 -4.58 88.16 -55.56
N ASP A 265 -3.26 88.17 -55.43
CA ASP A 265 -2.38 89.12 -56.15
C ASP A 265 -2.19 88.81 -57.65
N LYS A 266 -2.71 87.67 -58.14
CA LYS A 266 -2.70 87.30 -59.57
C LYS A 266 -4.07 87.39 -60.26
N VAL A 267 -5.10 87.88 -59.57
CA VAL A 267 -6.42 88.15 -60.16
C VAL A 267 -6.79 89.59 -59.82
N GLY A 268 -6.07 90.54 -60.42
CA GLY A 268 -6.29 91.96 -60.21
C GLY A 268 -5.51 92.82 -61.19
N SER A 269 -6.19 93.19 -62.28
CA SER A 269 -5.90 94.28 -63.24
C SER A 269 -5.09 93.94 -64.51
N PRO A 270 -5.45 94.59 -65.64
CA PRO A 270 -5.74 94.00 -66.96
C PRO A 270 -4.55 93.71 -67.87
#